data_AF-A0A352J347-F1
#
_entry.id   AF-A0A352J347-F1
#
_cell.length_a   1.000
_cell.length_b   1.000
_cell.length_c   1.000
_cell.angle_alpha   90.00
_cell.angle_beta   90.00
_cell.angle_gamma   90.00
#
_symmetry.space_group_name_H-M   'P 1'
#
loop_
_entity.id
_entity.type
_entity.pdbx_description
1 polymer ?
#
loop_
_entity_poly.entity_id
_entity_poly.type
_entity_poly.pdbx_seq_one_letter_code
_entity_poly.pdbx_strand_id
1 'polypeptide(L)'
;NPSVDEIDAREYKDETFAEFIAANTLPDRPIIAVLAGSRKQEISSNLPPMLQAVKGFDDYQLVVAGAPGIEPDFYDKFTQGFPLRVLFHQTYRILAQSQAALVTSGT
;
A
#
# COMPACT_ATOMS: atom_id res chain seq x y z
N ASN A 1 -13.39 -8.94 16.24
CA ASN A 1 -13.21 -7.78 17.13
C ASN A 1 -11.86 -7.96 17.80
N PRO A 2 -10.75 -7.49 17.21
CA PRO A 2 -9.44 -7.66 17.82
C PRO A 2 -9.41 -6.84 19.10
N SER A 3 -8.96 -7.44 20.21
CA SER A 3 -8.88 -6.76 21.50
C SER A 3 -7.79 -5.69 21.45
N VAL A 4 -7.93 -4.67 22.30
CA VAL A 4 -6.97 -3.57 22.43
C VAL A 4 -5.53 -4.08 22.65
N ASP A 5 -5.37 -5.25 23.28
CA ASP A 5 -4.09 -5.90 23.51
C ASP A 5 -3.37 -6.41 22.23
N GLU A 6 -4.10 -6.79 21.17
CA GLU A 6 -3.49 -7.20 19.88
C GLU A 6 -2.91 -6.01 19.11
N ILE A 7 -3.33 -4.79 19.45
CA ILE A 7 -2.83 -3.57 18.82
C ILE A 7 -1.48 -3.16 19.45
N ASP A 8 -1.29 -3.43 20.75
CA ASP A 8 -0.09 -3.06 21.49
C ASP A 8 1.14 -3.95 21.19
N ALA A 9 0.90 -5.17 20.69
CA ALA A 9 1.93 -6.15 20.33
C ALA A 9 2.32 -6.13 18.84
N ARG A 10 1.88 -5.12 18.08
CA ARG A 10 2.24 -5.03 16.65
C ARG A 10 3.74 -4.80 16.50
N GLU A 11 4.41 -5.76 15.88
CA GLU A 11 5.73 -5.56 15.29
C GLU A 11 5.68 -4.27 14.45
N TYR A 12 6.62 -3.34 14.65
CA TYR A 12 6.73 -2.04 13.96
C TYR A 12 5.79 -0.89 14.41
N LYS A 13 5.17 -0.94 15.61
CA LYS A 13 4.32 0.18 16.08
C LYS A 13 5.05 1.52 16.24
N ASP A 14 6.32 1.46 16.64
CA ASP A 14 7.18 2.63 16.87
C ASP A 14 8.15 2.87 15.68
N GLU A 15 7.92 2.20 14.55
CA GLU A 15 8.73 2.37 13.35
C GLU A 15 8.65 3.81 12.84
N THR A 16 9.81 4.41 12.61
CA THR A 16 9.91 5.74 12.01
C THR A 16 9.77 5.66 10.50
N PHE A 17 9.36 6.78 9.89
CA PHE A 17 9.28 6.89 8.43
C PHE A 17 10.62 6.54 7.75
N ALA A 18 11.74 7.00 8.32
CA ALA A 18 13.09 6.74 7.82
C ALA A 18 13.44 5.24 7.82
N GLU A 19 13.09 4.52 8.89
CA GLU A 19 13.29 3.07 8.98
C GLU A 19 12.44 2.32 7.94
N PHE A 20 11.18 2.73 7.77
CA PHE A 20 10.28 2.11 6.80
C PHE A 20 10.76 2.27 5.36
N ILE A 21 11.17 3.48 4.96
CA ILE A 21 11.67 3.72 3.60
C ILE A 21 13.00 3.01 3.35
N ALA A 22 13.88 2.96 4.36
CA ALA A 22 15.15 2.24 4.26
C ALA A 22 14.92 0.73 4.09
N ALA A 23 14.05 0.14 4.92
CA ALA A 23 13.72 -1.28 4.87
C ALA A 23 13.09 -1.71 3.53
N ASN A 24 12.34 -0.80 2.88
CA ASN A 24 11.63 -1.09 1.62
C ASN A 24 12.32 -0.50 0.37
N THR A 25 13.50 0.11 0.53
CA THR A 25 14.22 0.81 -0.56
C THR A 25 13.33 1.81 -1.29
N LEU A 26 12.63 2.63 -0.51
CA LEU A 26 11.77 3.70 -1.00
C LEU A 26 12.51 5.04 -0.96
N PRO A 27 12.23 5.98 -1.89
CA PRO A 27 12.73 7.35 -1.79
C PRO A 27 12.22 8.05 -0.53
N ASP A 28 12.95 9.08 -0.09
CA ASP A 28 12.53 9.96 1.00
C ASP A 28 11.49 10.98 0.51
N ARG A 29 10.26 10.50 0.28
CA ARG A 29 9.13 11.27 -0.26
C ARG A 29 7.81 10.85 0.37
N PRO A 30 6.80 11.72 0.51
CA PRO A 30 5.51 11.36 1.10
C PRO A 30 4.82 10.20 0.36
N ILE A 31 4.19 9.28 1.10
CA ILE A 31 3.57 8.07 0.55
C ILE A 31 2.05 8.24 0.41
N ILE A 32 1.52 7.82 -0.74
CA ILE A 32 0.09 7.51 -0.93
C ILE A 32 -0.07 5.99 -1.00
N ALA A 33 -0.80 5.44 -0.03
CA ALA A 33 -1.15 4.02 -0.01
C ALA A 33 -2.30 3.72 -0.97
N VAL A 34 -2.21 2.59 -1.68
CA VAL A 34 -3.29 2.09 -2.55
C VAL A 34 -3.65 0.67 -2.12
N LEU A 35 -4.88 0.49 -1.63
CA LEU A 35 -5.41 -0.79 -1.17
C LEU A 35 -6.61 -1.15 -2.06
N ALA A 36 -6.35 -1.88 -3.15
CA ALA A 36 -7.34 -2.19 -4.18
C ALA A 36 -8.28 -3.37 -3.87
N GLY A 37 -8.21 -3.90 -2.65
CA GLY A 37 -9.00 -5.04 -2.18
C GLY A 37 -8.16 -6.28 -1.91
N SER A 38 -8.81 -7.35 -1.47
CA SER A 38 -8.17 -8.61 -1.08
C SER A 38 -8.24 -9.68 -2.18
N ARG A 39 -9.18 -9.54 -3.12
CA ARG A 39 -9.47 -10.54 -4.16
C ARG A 39 -8.98 -10.05 -5.52
N LYS A 40 -8.54 -10.99 -6.38
CA LYS A 40 -8.09 -10.69 -7.76
C LYS A 40 -9.11 -9.88 -8.56
N GLN A 41 -10.41 -10.15 -8.40
CA GLN A 41 -11.47 -9.41 -9.08
C GLN A 41 -11.57 -7.95 -8.60
N GLU A 42 -11.52 -7.72 -7.28
CA GLU A 42 -11.52 -6.38 -6.69
C GLU A 42 -10.30 -5.58 -7.16
N ILE A 43 -9.11 -6.19 -7.13
CA ILE A 43 -7.89 -5.54 -7.57
C ILE A 43 -7.97 -5.19 -9.06
N SER A 44 -8.48 -6.10 -9.89
CA SER A 44 -8.61 -5.86 -11.34
C SER A 44 -9.58 -4.71 -11.66
N SER A 45 -10.65 -4.55 -10.88
CA SER A 45 -11.63 -3.48 -11.08
C SER A 45 -11.18 -2.15 -10.48
N ASN A 46 -10.51 -2.18 -9.32
CA ASN A 46 -10.27 -0.99 -8.51
C ASN A 46 -8.88 -0.39 -8.71
N LEU A 47 -7.84 -1.22 -8.91
CA LEU A 47 -6.47 -0.73 -9.01
C LEU A 47 -6.30 0.24 -10.21
N PRO A 48 -6.79 -0.05 -11.43
CA PRO A 48 -6.64 0.88 -12.54
C PRO A 48 -7.25 2.27 -12.30
N PRO A 49 -8.54 2.42 -11.90
CA PRO A 49 -9.09 3.76 -11.65
C PRO A 49 -8.43 4.46 -10.44
N MET A 50 -8.00 3.72 -9.41
CA MET A 50 -7.25 4.32 -8.29
C MET A 50 -5.91 4.89 -8.76
N LEU A 51 -5.16 4.19 -9.61
CA LEU A 51 -3.92 4.68 -10.19
C LEU A 51 -4.13 5.91 -11.09
N GLN A 52 -5.24 5.96 -11.84
CA GLN A 52 -5.58 7.16 -12.61
C GLN A 52 -5.94 8.35 -11.70
N ALA A 53 -6.61 8.13 -10.58
CA ALA A 53 -6.98 9.20 -9.65
C ALA A 53 -5.75 9.87 -9.00
N VAL A 54 -4.66 9.12 -8.84
CA VAL A 54 -3.39 9.63 -8.28
C VAL A 54 -2.38 10.06 -9.35
N LYS A 55 -2.75 9.96 -10.63
CA LYS A 55 -1.90 10.36 -11.77
C LYS A 55 -1.81 11.89 -11.80
N GLY A 56 -0.71 12.44 -11.29
CA GLY A 56 -0.48 13.88 -11.14
C GLY A 56 -0.01 14.29 -9.75
N PHE A 57 0.00 13.38 -8.78
CA PHE A 57 0.64 13.59 -7.48
C PHE A 57 2.14 13.29 -7.56
N ASP A 58 2.85 14.05 -8.42
CA ASP A 58 4.26 13.80 -8.74
C ASP A 58 5.23 14.12 -7.60
N ASP A 59 4.76 14.74 -6.51
CA ASP A 59 5.50 14.95 -5.25
C ASP A 59 5.40 13.73 -4.32
N TYR A 60 4.46 12.82 -4.58
CA TYR A 60 4.20 11.63 -3.77
C TYR A 60 4.76 10.37 -4.44
N GLN A 61 5.11 9.38 -3.61
CA GLN A 61 5.38 8.03 -4.08
C GLN A 61 4.17 7.13 -3.82
N LEU A 62 3.90 6.23 -4.75
CA LEU A 62 2.76 5.32 -4.66
C LEU A 62 3.21 3.97 -4.12
N VAL A 63 2.54 3.50 -3.06
CA VAL A 63 2.77 2.18 -2.49
C VAL A 63 1.47 1.39 -2.50
N VAL A 64 1.46 0.29 -3.24
CA VAL A 64 0.32 -0.64 -3.32
C VAL A 64 0.50 -1.72 -2.26
N ALA A 65 -0.51 -1.91 -1.40
CA ALA A 65 -0.52 -3.04 -0.48
C ALA A 65 -0.96 -4.30 -1.25
N GLY A 66 -0.01 -5.23 -1.42
CA GLY A 66 -0.27 -6.52 -2.04
C GLY A 66 -1.11 -7.40 -1.12
N ALA A 67 -2.25 -7.88 -1.62
CA ALA A 67 -3.10 -8.83 -0.92
C ALA A 67 -2.41 -10.21 -0.76
N PRO A 68 -2.59 -10.89 0.39
CA PRO A 68 -2.02 -12.22 0.61
C PRO A 68 -2.49 -13.24 -0.43
N GLY A 69 -1.57 -14.07 -0.93
CA GLY A 69 -1.88 -15.13 -1.90
C GLY A 69 -2.11 -14.64 -3.34
N ILE A 70 -1.81 -13.38 -3.64
CA ILE A 70 -1.79 -12.84 -5.00
C ILE A 70 -0.34 -12.53 -5.37
N GLU A 71 0.13 -13.17 -6.43
CA GLU A 71 1.52 -13.03 -6.90
C GLU A 71 1.84 -11.61 -7.36
N PRO A 72 3.09 -11.13 -7.18
CA PRO A 72 3.56 -9.84 -7.70
C PRO A 72 3.25 -9.62 -9.18
N ASP A 73 3.49 -10.62 -10.02
CA ASP A 73 3.25 -10.60 -11.48
C ASP A 73 1.78 -10.29 -11.85
N PHE A 74 0.84 -10.53 -10.94
CA PHE A 74 -0.55 -10.15 -11.17
C PHE A 74 -0.73 -8.63 -11.17
N TYR A 75 -0.01 -7.92 -10.31
CA TYR A 75 -0.07 -6.46 -10.20
C TYR A 75 0.61 -5.79 -11.39
N ASP A 76 1.67 -6.40 -11.93
CA ASP A 76 2.42 -5.87 -13.08
C ASP A 76 1.52 -5.49 -14.25
N LYS A 77 0.44 -6.24 -14.48
CA LYS A 77 -0.56 -5.98 -15.53
C LYS A 77 -1.23 -4.60 -15.43
N PHE A 78 -1.25 -4.02 -14.24
CA PHE A 78 -1.93 -2.75 -13.95
C PHE A 78 -0.94 -1.63 -13.62
N THR A 79 0.28 -1.98 -13.21
CA THR A 79 1.28 -1.04 -12.71
C THR A 79 2.29 -0.63 -13.78
N GLN A 80 2.29 -1.26 -14.97
CA GLN A 80 3.16 -0.86 -16.08
C GLN A 80 3.03 0.64 -16.38
N GLY A 81 4.14 1.37 -16.29
CA GLY A 81 4.20 2.80 -16.58
C GLY A 81 3.94 3.73 -15.39
N PHE A 82 3.76 3.21 -14.18
CA PHE A 82 3.69 4.02 -12.96
C PHE A 82 4.92 3.82 -12.07
N PRO A 83 5.54 4.89 -11.55
CA PRO A 83 6.61 4.79 -10.56
C PRO A 83 6.00 4.45 -9.19
N LEU A 84 5.71 3.16 -8.97
CA LEU A 84 5.11 2.66 -7.74
C LEU A 84 5.83 1.41 -7.23
N ARG A 85 5.59 1.07 -5.96
CA ARG A 85 6.07 -0.17 -5.35
C ARG A 85 4.92 -0.98 -4.77
N VAL A 86 4.92 -2.29 -5.02
CA VAL A 86 3.98 -3.22 -4.39
C VAL A 86 4.68 -3.87 -3.20
N LEU A 87 4.09 -3.74 -2.00
CA LEU A 87 4.62 -4.32 -0.77
C LEU A 87 3.62 -5.32 -0.20
N PHE A 88 4.10 -6.51 0.14
CA PHE A 88 3.29 -7.61 0.67
C PHE A 88 3.48 -7.73 2.18
N HIS A 89 2.44 -8.22 2.87
CA HIS A 89 2.47 -8.47 4.33
C HIS A 89 2.81 -7.25 5.20
N GLN A 90 2.70 -6.04 4.63
CA GLN A 90 3.07 -4.79 5.29
C GLN A 90 1.92 -3.78 5.33
N THR A 91 0.66 -4.20 5.13
CA THR A 91 -0.51 -3.31 5.01
C THR A 91 -0.59 -2.27 6.13
N TYR A 92 -0.42 -2.70 7.40
CA TYR A 92 -0.46 -1.76 8.53
C TYR A 92 0.73 -0.81 8.58
N ARG A 93 1.94 -1.28 8.22
CA ARG A 93 3.14 -0.43 8.13
C ARG A 93 2.97 0.62 7.03
N ILE A 94 2.49 0.20 5.86
CA ILE A 94 2.18 1.11 4.75
C ILE A 94 1.20 2.18 5.22
N LEU A 95 0.07 1.79 5.82
CA LEU A 95 -0.94 2.73 6.30
C LEU A 95 -0.41 3.68 7.39
N ALA A 96 0.38 3.18 8.34
CA ALA A 96 0.97 3.99 9.40
C ALA A 96 1.95 5.06 8.87
N GLN A 97 2.66 4.75 7.78
CA GLN A 97 3.68 5.62 7.18
C GLN A 97 3.15 6.45 6.00
N SER A 98 1.87 6.32 5.64
CA SER A 98 1.27 7.02 4.50
C SER A 98 0.58 8.31 4.91
N GLN A 99 0.76 9.37 4.11
CA GLN A 99 0.09 10.64 4.32
C GLN A 99 -1.38 10.60 3.87
N ALA A 100 -1.67 9.78 2.87
CA ALA A 100 -3.02 9.52 2.38
C ALA A 100 -3.15 8.05 1.95
N ALA A 101 -4.37 7.53 1.97
CA ALA A 101 -4.66 6.18 1.51
C ALA A 101 -5.93 6.16 0.65
N LEU A 102 -5.83 5.55 -0.53
CA LEU A 102 -7.00 5.13 -1.29
C LEU A 102 -7.32 3.70 -0.85
N VAL A 103 -8.45 3.55 -0.17
CA VAL A 103 -8.98 2.26 0.25
C VAL A 103 -10.28 1.99 -0.48
N THR A 104 -10.40 0.80 -1.05
CA THR A 104 -11.70 0.33 -1.52
C THR A 104 -12.57 0.05 -0.31
N SER A 105 -13.86 0.39 -0.37
CA SER A 105 -14.85 0.02 0.65
C SER A 105 -14.91 -1.50 0.77
N GLY A 106 -14.07 -2.07 1.63
CA GLY A 106 -14.25 -3.39 2.21
C GLY A 106 -14.93 -3.17 3.56
N THR A 107 -16.11 -3.77 3.71
CA THR A 107 -16.86 -3.85 4.98
C THR A 107 -16.02 -4.39 6.13
#